data_AF-A0A1A8PT72-F1
#
_entry.id   AF-A0A1A8PT72-F1
#
_cell.length_a   1.000
_cell.length_b   1.000
_cell.length_c   1.000
_cell.angle_alpha   90.00
_cell.angle_beta   90.00
_cell.angle_gamma   90.00
#
_symmetry.space_group_name_H-M   'P 1'
#
loop_
_entity.id
_entity.type
_entity.pdbx_description
1 polymer ?
#
loop_
_entity_poly.entity_id
_entity_poly.type
_entity_poly.pdbx_seq_one_letter_code
_entity_poly.pdbx_strand_id
1 'polypeptide(L)'
;KTITPQRSDRDGPLPGMSAYPGSGPIQLWQFLLELLLDSACRTFISWTGDGWEFKMSDPTEVAKRWGQCKNKPKMNYEKLSRGLRYYYHKNIIHKTAGKRYVYRFVCDMQGMLGKTAQEVLSSLNVLPTNSESWQPSGVTAGVTAAEQGSGMWASQ
;
A
#
# COMPACT_ATOMS: atom_id res chain seq x y z
N LYS A 1 13.66 27.21 -47.86
CA LYS A 1 12.39 26.50 -47.57
C LYS A 1 12.80 25.14 -47.03
N THR A 2 12.91 25.01 -45.71
CA THR A 2 13.62 23.90 -45.07
C THR A 2 12.61 23.00 -44.38
N ILE A 3 12.63 21.73 -44.78
CA ILE A 3 11.73 20.64 -44.40
C ILE A 3 12.03 20.17 -42.98
N THR A 4 11.01 20.13 -42.11
CA THR A 4 11.05 19.52 -40.78
C THR A 4 10.62 18.05 -40.89
N PRO A 5 11.37 17.06 -40.38
CA PRO A 5 10.90 15.69 -40.34
C PRO A 5 10.03 15.46 -39.10
N GLN A 6 8.87 14.84 -39.32
CA GLN A 6 8.02 14.27 -38.29
C GLN A 6 8.78 13.21 -37.47
N ARG A 7 8.65 13.27 -36.14
CA ARG A 7 8.86 12.11 -35.27
C ARG A 7 7.50 11.56 -34.88
N SER A 8 7.21 10.34 -35.31
CA SER A 8 6.30 9.41 -34.65
C SER A 8 7.16 8.38 -33.93
N ASP A 9 7.01 8.22 -32.62
CA ASP A 9 6.56 6.94 -32.02
C ASP A 9 6.51 7.02 -30.48
N ARG A 10 5.30 6.72 -29.97
CA ARG A 10 4.99 5.87 -28.82
C ARG A 10 5.84 6.01 -27.55
N ASP A 11 5.32 6.83 -26.64
CA ASP A 11 5.03 6.40 -25.27
C ASP A 11 3.88 7.28 -24.78
N GLY A 12 2.65 6.87 -25.10
CA GLY A 12 1.47 7.51 -24.55
C GLY A 12 1.44 7.25 -23.04
N PRO A 13 1.25 8.28 -22.20
CA PRO A 13 0.94 8.04 -20.79
C PRO A 13 -0.26 7.09 -20.76
N LEU A 14 -0.13 6.01 -19.99
CA LEU A 14 -1.22 5.08 -19.66
C LEU A 14 -2.52 5.87 -19.49
N PRO A 15 -3.67 5.38 -19.98
CA PRO A 15 -4.95 6.06 -19.80
C PRO A 15 -5.23 6.19 -18.31
N GLY A 16 -4.77 7.30 -17.74
CA GLY A 16 -5.02 7.69 -16.37
C GLY A 16 -6.52 7.77 -16.21
N MET A 17 -7.03 7.18 -15.15
CA MET A 17 -8.45 7.16 -14.82
C MET A 17 -8.91 8.56 -14.35
N SER A 18 -8.71 9.58 -15.19
CA SER A 18 -9.64 10.70 -15.36
C SER A 18 -11.01 10.23 -15.90
N ALA A 19 -11.28 8.92 -15.87
CA ALA A 19 -12.46 8.23 -16.36
C ALA A 19 -13.57 8.09 -15.31
N TYR A 20 -13.63 8.99 -14.31
CA TYR A 20 -14.91 9.30 -13.67
C TYR A 20 -15.55 10.42 -14.49
N PRO A 21 -16.49 10.10 -15.41
CA PRO A 21 -17.10 11.12 -16.27
C PRO A 21 -17.73 12.23 -15.39
N GLY A 22 -17.27 13.47 -15.57
CA GLY A 22 -17.73 14.65 -14.82
C GLY A 22 -16.85 15.09 -13.64
N SER A 23 -15.82 14.32 -13.29
CA SER A 23 -14.84 14.73 -12.27
C SER A 23 -13.86 15.72 -12.89
N GLY A 24 -13.85 16.98 -12.42
CA GLY A 24 -12.85 17.97 -12.79
C GLY A 24 -11.40 17.58 -12.41
N PRO A 25 -10.55 18.52 -11.97
CA PRO A 25 -9.16 18.19 -11.63
C PRO A 25 -9.04 17.01 -10.65
N ILE A 26 -8.14 16.06 -10.94
CA ILE A 26 -7.92 14.87 -10.09
C ILE A 26 -7.78 15.23 -8.61
N GLN A 27 -8.49 14.49 -7.77
CA GLN A 27 -8.48 14.63 -6.32
C GLN A 27 -7.45 13.71 -5.69
N LEU A 28 -6.95 14.07 -4.51
CA LEU A 28 -5.90 13.31 -3.82
C LEU A 28 -6.32 11.85 -3.58
N TRP A 29 -7.58 11.57 -3.22
CA TRP A 29 -8.02 10.20 -2.94
C TRP A 29 -8.01 9.32 -4.20
N GLN A 30 -8.39 9.90 -5.36
CA GLN A 30 -8.35 9.22 -6.65
C GLN A 30 -6.90 8.92 -7.05
N PHE A 31 -6.01 9.90 -6.88
CA PHE A 31 -4.59 9.73 -7.12
C PHE A 31 -3.97 8.63 -6.25
N LEU A 32 -4.30 8.59 -4.95
CA LEU A 32 -3.81 7.53 -4.06
C LEU A 32 -4.34 6.15 -4.47
N LEU A 33 -5.61 6.07 -4.87
CA LEU A 33 -6.20 4.85 -5.38
C LEU A 33 -5.49 4.36 -6.66
N GLU A 34 -5.16 5.26 -7.58
CA GLU A 34 -4.42 4.94 -8.81
C GLU A 34 -3.05 4.32 -8.48
N LEU A 35 -2.30 4.93 -7.57
CA LEU A 35 -1.03 4.36 -7.11
C LEU A 35 -1.20 2.99 -6.43
N LEU A 36 -2.32 2.77 -5.73
CA LEU A 36 -2.59 1.51 -5.03
C LEU A 36 -3.03 0.38 -5.95
N LEU A 37 -3.52 0.69 -7.15
CA LEU A 37 -3.88 -0.28 -8.18
C LEU A 37 -2.71 -0.63 -9.10
N ASP A 38 -1.62 0.14 -9.03
CA ASP A 38 -0.38 -0.14 -9.78
C ASP A 38 0.62 -0.92 -8.90
N SER A 39 0.91 -2.17 -9.29
CA SER A 39 1.87 -3.03 -8.58
C SER A 39 3.29 -2.47 -8.60
N ALA A 40 3.65 -1.63 -9.58
CA ALA A 40 4.96 -0.98 -9.63
C ALA A 40 5.16 0.06 -8.52
N CYS A 41 4.07 0.55 -7.93
CA CYS A 41 4.09 1.56 -6.87
C CYS A 41 4.22 0.97 -5.44
N ARG A 42 4.20 -0.36 -5.30
CA ARG A 42 4.18 -1.09 -4.01
C ARG A 42 5.34 -0.74 -3.06
N THR A 43 6.46 -0.24 -3.59
CA THR A 43 7.64 0.15 -2.81
C THR A 43 7.39 1.36 -1.91
N PHE A 44 6.49 2.27 -2.29
CA PHE A 44 6.21 3.49 -1.53
C PHE A 44 4.76 3.60 -1.05
N ILE A 45 3.82 2.88 -1.65
CA ILE A 45 2.42 2.82 -1.19
C ILE A 45 1.80 1.46 -1.53
N SER A 46 1.12 0.83 -0.57
CA SER A 46 0.51 -0.48 -0.79
C SER A 46 -0.71 -0.72 0.10
N TRP A 47 -1.58 -1.62 -0.33
CA TRP A 47 -2.60 -2.20 0.55
C TRP A 47 -1.96 -2.98 1.69
N THR A 48 -2.62 -3.02 2.85
CA THR A 48 -2.17 -3.81 4.01
C THR A 48 -2.69 -5.24 4.02
N GLY A 49 -3.70 -5.54 3.19
CA GLY A 49 -4.42 -6.82 3.22
C GLY A 49 -5.62 -6.83 4.18
N ASP A 50 -5.92 -5.71 4.84
CA ASP A 50 -7.11 -5.53 5.68
C ASP A 50 -8.14 -4.66 4.95
N GLY A 51 -9.04 -5.28 4.19
CA GLY A 51 -10.07 -4.57 3.43
C GLY A 51 -9.48 -3.46 2.55
N TRP A 52 -9.99 -2.23 2.69
CA TRP A 52 -9.50 -1.04 1.99
C TRP A 52 -8.48 -0.21 2.80
N GLU A 53 -7.73 -0.85 3.69
CA GLU A 53 -6.61 -0.24 4.41
C GLU A 53 -5.33 -0.26 3.58
N PHE A 54 -4.64 0.88 3.58
CA PHE A 54 -3.38 1.06 2.88
C PHE A 54 -2.36 1.78 3.74
N LYS A 55 -1.09 1.59 3.39
CA LYS A 55 0.06 2.18 4.04
C LYS A 55 0.93 2.91 3.02
N MET A 56 1.38 4.11 3.38
CA MET A 56 2.49 4.77 2.68
C MET A 56 3.80 4.36 3.35
N SER A 57 4.56 3.49 2.68
CA SER A 57 5.88 3.05 3.14
C SER A 57 6.93 4.17 2.98
N ASP A 58 6.83 4.93 1.88
CA ASP A 58 7.60 6.16 1.67
C ASP A 58 6.63 7.35 1.45
N PRO A 59 6.25 8.06 2.52
CA PRO A 59 5.37 9.23 2.41
C PRO A 59 5.98 10.39 1.61
N THR A 60 7.31 10.45 1.51
CA THR A 60 8.01 11.51 0.79
C THR A 60 7.86 11.32 -0.72
N GLU A 61 8.08 10.09 -1.20
CA GLU A 61 7.90 9.76 -2.62
C GLU A 61 6.44 9.91 -3.06
N VAL A 62 5.48 9.48 -2.23
CA VAL A 62 4.04 9.70 -2.50
C VAL A 62 3.73 11.19 -2.64
N ALA A 63 4.25 12.03 -1.73
CA ALA A 63 4.02 13.47 -1.78
C ALA A 63 4.70 14.13 -2.99
N LYS A 64 5.88 13.68 -3.38
CA LYS A 64 6.59 14.14 -4.57
C LYS A 64 5.77 13.85 -5.84
N ARG A 65 5.29 12.62 -6.00
CA ARG A 65 4.44 12.22 -7.15
C ARG A 65 3.13 13.00 -7.20
N TRP A 66 2.51 13.23 -6.04
CA TRP A 66 1.33 14.10 -5.96
C TRP A 66 1.66 15.54 -6.39
N GLY A 67 2.81 16.06 -5.95
CA GLY A 67 3.32 17.36 -6.38
C GLY A 67 3.52 17.45 -7.88
N GLN A 68 4.12 16.42 -8.50
CA GLN A 68 4.28 16.33 -9.95
C GLN A 68 2.93 16.32 -10.67
N CYS A 69 1.99 15.48 -10.23
CA CYS A 69 0.64 15.36 -10.78
C CYS A 69 -0.12 16.70 -10.79
N LYS A 70 0.03 17.52 -9.74
CA LYS A 70 -0.66 18.82 -9.61
C LYS A 70 0.19 20.04 -10.02
N ASN A 71 1.39 19.82 -10.55
CA ASN A 71 2.38 20.87 -10.82
C ASN A 71 2.63 21.79 -9.58
N LYS A 72 2.78 21.18 -8.40
CA LYS A 72 3.08 21.81 -7.12
C LYS A 72 4.45 21.33 -6.61
N PRO A 73 5.57 21.95 -7.01
CA PRO A 73 6.92 21.47 -6.68
C PRO A 73 7.25 21.56 -5.18
N LYS A 74 6.53 22.39 -4.42
CA LYS A 74 6.67 22.52 -2.95
C LYS A 74 5.72 21.59 -2.17
N MET A 75 5.21 20.53 -2.80
CA MET A 75 4.39 19.52 -2.13
C MET A 75 5.26 18.66 -1.23
N ASN A 76 4.73 18.29 -0.06
CA ASN A 76 5.38 17.40 0.90
C ASN A 76 4.32 16.65 1.71
N TYR A 77 4.75 15.71 2.55
CA TYR A 77 3.82 14.90 3.32
C TYR A 77 2.95 15.71 4.30
N GLU A 78 3.51 16.74 4.95
CA GLU A 78 2.76 17.60 5.88
C GLU A 78 1.54 18.25 5.20
N LYS A 79 1.72 18.74 3.97
CA LYS A 79 0.63 19.32 3.16
C LYS A 79 -0.31 18.26 2.62
N LEU A 80 0.21 17.13 2.14
CA LEU A 80 -0.61 16.02 1.63
C LEU A 80 -1.50 15.44 2.74
N SER A 81 -0.92 15.21 3.93
CA SER A 81 -1.63 14.72 5.10
C SER A 81 -2.70 15.70 5.58
N ARG A 82 -2.51 17.02 5.37
CA ARG A 82 -3.58 18.01 5.59
C ARG A 82 -4.79 17.75 4.67
N GLY A 83 -4.55 17.36 3.42
CA GLY A 83 -5.55 16.87 2.48
C GLY A 83 -6.29 15.64 2.99
N LEU A 84 -5.55 14.65 3.48
CA LEU A 84 -6.14 13.43 4.08
C LEU A 84 -7.04 13.76 5.27
N ARG A 85 -6.63 14.70 6.14
CA ARG A 85 -7.45 15.13 7.29
C ARG A 85 -8.80 15.75 6.87
N TYR A 86 -8.86 16.42 5.71
CA TYR A 86 -10.13 16.94 5.20
C TYR A 86 -11.10 15.84 4.76
N TYR A 87 -10.63 14.61 4.54
CA TYR A 87 -11.48 13.49 4.14
C TYR A 87 -12.19 12.79 5.30
N TYR A 88 -11.81 13.05 6.56
CA TYR A 88 -12.33 12.32 7.71
C TYR A 88 -13.84 12.50 7.87
N HIS A 89 -14.29 13.76 7.87
CA HIS A 89 -15.70 14.11 7.98
C HIS A 89 -16.49 13.83 6.70
N LYS A 90 -15.80 13.70 5.56
CA LYS A 90 -16.43 13.38 4.27
C LYS A 90 -16.65 11.88 4.09
N ASN A 91 -16.23 11.05 5.05
CA ASN A 91 -16.26 9.59 4.96
C ASN A 91 -15.65 9.07 3.65
N ILE A 92 -14.49 9.63 3.28
CA ILE A 92 -13.72 9.15 2.11
C ILE A 92 -12.55 8.30 2.59
N ILE A 93 -11.68 8.86 3.42
CA ILE A 93 -10.53 8.17 4.02
C ILE A 93 -10.49 8.49 5.51
N HIS A 94 -10.22 7.49 6.35
CA HIS A 94 -9.96 7.64 7.78
C HIS A 94 -8.52 7.27 8.13
N LYS A 95 -8.01 7.84 9.23
CA LYS A 95 -6.70 7.49 9.79
C LYS A 95 -6.83 6.21 10.61
N THR A 96 -6.01 5.20 10.34
CA THR A 96 -5.89 4.06 11.26
C THR A 96 -5.14 4.49 12.51
N ALA A 97 -5.78 4.37 13.68
CA ALA A 97 -5.20 4.74 14.97
C ALA A 97 -3.99 3.86 15.31
N GLY A 98 -3.01 4.41 16.02
CA GLY A 98 -1.81 3.68 16.48
C GLY A 98 -0.80 3.30 15.38
N LYS A 99 -1.17 3.33 14.10
CA LYS A 99 -0.28 2.95 12.99
C LYS A 99 0.27 4.18 12.24
N ARG A 100 1.57 4.26 12.01
CA ARG A 100 2.18 5.38 11.25
C ARG A 100 1.89 5.26 9.75
N TYR A 101 1.42 6.36 9.14
CA TYR A 101 1.15 6.48 7.70
C TYR A 101 0.16 5.46 7.11
N VAL A 102 -0.66 4.85 7.97
CA VAL A 102 -1.73 3.93 7.57
C VAL A 102 -3.08 4.63 7.59
N TYR A 103 -3.89 4.39 6.56
CA TYR A 103 -5.19 5.00 6.33
C TYR A 103 -6.13 3.96 5.69
N ARG A 104 -7.44 4.22 5.74
CA ARG A 104 -8.45 3.33 5.18
C ARG A 104 -9.46 4.10 4.35
N PHE A 105 -9.79 3.61 3.16
CA PHE A 105 -10.96 4.12 2.44
C PHE A 105 -12.23 3.62 3.13
N VAL A 106 -13.13 4.55 3.44
CA VAL A 106 -14.40 4.26 4.13
C VAL A 106 -15.63 4.61 3.27
N CYS A 107 -15.41 5.19 2.09
CA CYS A 107 -16.46 5.33 1.09
C CYS A 107 -16.79 3.98 0.44
N ASP A 108 -17.89 3.93 -0.32
CA ASP A 108 -18.32 2.72 -1.04
C ASP A 108 -17.39 2.39 -2.23
N MET A 109 -16.22 1.85 -1.89
CA MET A 109 -15.20 1.40 -2.84
C MET A 109 -15.68 0.19 -3.65
N GLN A 110 -16.50 -0.67 -3.04
CA GLN A 110 -17.00 -1.86 -3.71
C GLN A 110 -18.01 -1.50 -4.79
N GLY A 111 -18.97 -0.62 -4.50
CA GLY A 111 -19.89 -0.10 -5.50
C GLY A 111 -19.17 0.66 -6.61
N MET A 112 -18.11 1.40 -6.26
CA MET A 112 -17.34 2.19 -7.21
C MET A 112 -16.47 1.35 -8.16
N LEU A 113 -15.86 0.26 -7.67
CA LEU A 113 -14.98 -0.61 -8.47
C LEU A 113 -15.70 -1.85 -9.03
N GLY A 114 -16.90 -2.15 -8.56
CA GLY A 114 -17.62 -3.38 -8.88
C GLY A 114 -16.94 -4.65 -8.36
N LYS A 115 -15.98 -4.51 -7.42
CA LYS A 115 -15.17 -5.60 -6.87
C LYS A 115 -15.02 -5.43 -5.37
N THR A 116 -15.03 -6.54 -4.64
CA THR A 116 -14.68 -6.59 -3.22
C THR A 116 -13.20 -6.25 -3.02
N ALA A 117 -12.85 -5.84 -1.79
CA ALA A 117 -11.45 -5.62 -1.43
C ALA A 117 -10.61 -6.89 -1.68
N GLN A 118 -11.13 -8.06 -1.33
CA GLN A 118 -10.43 -9.33 -1.47
C GLN A 118 -10.11 -9.68 -2.92
N GLU A 119 -11.03 -9.41 -3.86
CA GLU A 119 -10.79 -9.63 -5.29
C GLU A 119 -9.71 -8.70 -5.84
N VAL A 120 -9.73 -7.42 -5.43
CA VAL A 120 -8.69 -6.45 -5.82
C VAL A 120 -7.33 -6.85 -5.24
N LEU A 121 -7.28 -7.19 -3.96
CA LEU A 121 -6.04 -7.61 -3.28
C LEU A 121 -5.45 -8.88 -3.91
N SER A 122 -6.29 -9.87 -4.19
CA SER A 122 -5.89 -11.11 -4.87
C SER A 122 -5.31 -10.83 -6.26
N SER A 123 -5.95 -9.94 -7.02
CA SER A 123 -5.49 -9.53 -8.35
C SER A 123 -4.13 -8.82 -8.33
N LEU A 124 -3.77 -8.19 -7.20
CA LEU A 124 -2.50 -7.50 -6.97
C LEU A 124 -1.47 -8.36 -6.23
N ASN A 125 -1.74 -9.66 -6.03
CA ASN A 125 -0.92 -10.57 -5.23
C ASN A 125 -0.59 -10.00 -3.82
N VAL A 126 -1.60 -9.43 -3.16
CA VAL A 126 -1.53 -8.98 -1.76
C VAL A 126 -2.19 -10.02 -0.88
N LEU A 127 -1.45 -10.55 0.10
CA LEU A 127 -1.97 -11.52 1.05
C LEU A 127 -2.90 -10.82 2.06
N PRO A 128 -4.03 -11.43 2.44
CA PRO A 128 -4.88 -10.91 3.50
C PRO A 128 -4.09 -10.90 4.81
N THR A 129 -4.24 -9.84 5.60
CA THR A 129 -3.63 -9.81 6.94
C THR A 129 -4.52 -10.64 7.87
N ASN A 130 -4.03 -11.80 8.29
CA ASN A 130 -4.70 -12.60 9.31
C ASN A 130 -4.42 -11.92 10.66
N SER A 131 -5.42 -11.29 11.28
CA SER A 131 -5.25 -10.52 12.52
C SER A 131 -5.04 -11.37 13.77
N GLU A 132 -4.69 -12.66 13.65
CA GLU A 132 -4.42 -13.55 14.79
C GLU A 132 -3.14 -14.35 14.56
N SER A 133 -2.04 -13.83 15.11
CA SER A 133 -0.88 -14.63 15.48
C SER A 133 -0.13 -13.97 16.65
N TRP A 134 -0.84 -13.76 17.76
CA TRP A 134 -0.18 -13.82 19.06
C TRP A 134 0.18 -15.29 19.29
N GLN A 135 1.37 -15.69 18.82
CA GLN A 135 2.05 -16.87 19.33
C GLN A 135 2.87 -16.36 20.53
N PRO A 136 2.54 -16.67 21.79
CA PRO A 136 3.49 -16.46 22.86
C PRO A 136 4.68 -17.37 22.57
N SER A 137 5.87 -16.80 22.35
CA SER A 137 7.10 -17.57 22.15
C SER A 137 7.25 -18.54 23.31
N GLY A 138 7.14 -19.84 22.99
CA GLY A 138 7.24 -20.92 23.96
C GLY A 138 8.53 -20.82 24.75
N VAL A 139 8.39 -20.92 26.06
CA VAL A 139 9.46 -21.25 27.00
C VAL A 139 10.16 -22.51 26.49
N THR A 140 11.40 -22.38 26.03
CA THR A 140 12.28 -23.53 25.84
C THR A 140 12.80 -23.95 27.21
N ALA A 141 12.08 -24.85 27.87
CA ALA A 141 12.64 -25.64 28.96
C ALA A 141 13.76 -26.52 28.39
N GLY A 142 15.01 -26.18 28.72
CA GLY A 142 16.19 -26.92 28.32
C GLY A 142 17.16 -26.99 29.48
N VAL A 143 16.84 -27.85 30.44
CA VAL A 143 17.75 -28.25 31.53
C VAL A 143 18.84 -29.13 30.91
N THR A 144 20.07 -28.64 30.80
CA THR A 144 21.22 -29.50 30.49
C THR A 144 21.97 -29.81 31.79
N ALA A 145 21.61 -30.92 32.42
CA ALA A 145 22.47 -31.59 33.39
C ALA A 145 23.38 -32.56 32.62
N ALA A 146 24.68 -32.44 32.83
CA ALA A 146 25.70 -33.35 32.35
C ALA A 146 25.78 -34.58 33.26
N GLU A 147 25.90 -35.78 32.71
CA GLU A 147 26.94 -36.74 33.11
C GLU A 147 27.06 -37.89 32.12
N GLN A 148 28.30 -38.27 31.84
CA GLN A 148 28.71 -39.40 31.00
C GLN A 148 28.92 -40.63 31.90
N GLY A 149 28.59 -41.82 31.40
CA GLY A 149 28.88 -43.08 32.08
C GLY A 149 28.74 -44.27 31.14
N SER A 150 29.75 -44.49 30.30
CA SER A 150 29.94 -45.73 29.54
C SER A 150 30.36 -46.87 30.46
N GLY A 151 29.72 -48.04 30.32
CA GLY A 151 30.15 -49.31 30.90
C GLY A 151 29.81 -50.46 29.97
N MET A 152 30.80 -50.87 29.17
CA MET A 152 30.76 -51.94 28.17
C MET A 152 30.40 -53.32 28.77
N TRP A 153 29.71 -54.12 27.97
CA TRP A 153 29.56 -55.57 28.11
C TRP A 153 30.84 -56.31 27.67
N ALA A 154 31.24 -57.36 28.40
CA ALA A 154 31.92 -58.53 27.86
C ALA A 154 31.85 -59.72 28.83
N SER A 155 31.47 -60.89 28.32
CA SER A 155 31.68 -62.20 28.94
C SER A 155 32.02 -63.18 27.82
N GLN A 156 32.99 -64.05 28.14
CA GLN A 156 33.67 -65.09 27.34
C GLN A 156 34.87 -64.64 26.52
#